data_AF-A0A7S1LN60-F1
#
_entry.id   AF-A0A7S1LN60-F1
#
_cell.length_a   1.000
_cell.length_b   1.000
_cell.length_c   1.000
_cell.angle_alpha   90.00
_cell.angle_beta   90.00
_cell.angle_gamma   90.00
#
_symmetry.space_group_name_H-M   'P 1'
#
loop_
_entity.id
_entity.type
_entity.pdbx_description
1 polymer ?
#
loop_
_entity_poly.entity_id
_entity_poly.type
_entity_poly.pdbx_seq_one_letter_code
_entity_poly.pdbx_strand_id
1 'polypeptide(L)'
;APAGKVAMQKPFWGSGAAGYPFTTNGCGAGGLRVAVGPELTPCCDLHDACYAVCNASRAYCDNQFQACLSQRCKASGKPDCAQSARMLSTGAATFGCGAFQSAQRGACECGTRDEAAARFRETWRHLYRDVVGARKPASTVDSTVEKMLAHADPPRRAYGALTKYPTELIRKEEKRGGDGDGPSLQSLFGEL
;
A
#
# COMPACT_ATOMS: atom_id res chain seq x y z
N ALA A 1 1.48 1.91 21.67
CA ALA A 1 1.66 3.39 21.68
C ALA A 1 1.89 3.84 23.11
N PRO A 2 2.57 4.98 23.35
CA PRO A 2 2.64 5.59 24.67
C PRO A 2 1.23 5.83 25.23
N ALA A 3 1.08 5.86 26.56
CA ALA A 3 -0.21 6.13 27.20
C ALA A 3 -0.84 7.41 26.64
N GLY A 4 -2.12 7.33 26.25
CA GLY A 4 -2.87 8.46 25.70
C GLY A 4 -2.56 8.86 24.24
N LYS A 5 -1.60 8.20 23.57
CA LYS A 5 -1.29 8.47 22.16
C LYS A 5 -1.92 7.45 21.21
N VAL A 6 -2.25 7.89 20.01
CA VAL A 6 -2.73 7.08 18.89
C VAL A 6 -1.75 7.15 17.72
N ALA A 7 -1.81 6.16 16.84
CA ALA A 7 -1.04 6.19 15.60
C ALA A 7 -1.66 7.19 14.61
N MET A 8 -0.82 7.97 13.94
CA MET A 8 -1.20 8.89 12.88
C MET A 8 -0.22 8.80 11.72
N GLN A 9 -0.68 9.10 10.50
CA GLN A 9 0.18 9.10 9.33
C GLN A 9 1.32 10.11 9.53
N LYS A 10 2.55 9.77 9.20
CA LYS A 10 3.64 10.74 9.15
C LYS A 10 3.32 11.83 8.13
N PRO A 11 3.80 13.06 8.34
CA PRO A 11 3.77 14.06 7.28
C PRO A 11 4.52 13.53 6.07
N PHE A 12 4.02 13.85 4.88
CA PHE A 12 4.80 13.77 3.66
C PHE A 12 4.93 15.18 3.11
N TRP A 13 6.12 15.77 3.27
CA TRP A 13 6.40 17.10 2.74
C TRP A 13 7.10 16.93 1.39
N GLY A 14 6.39 17.25 0.31
CA GLY A 14 6.98 17.39 -1.02
C GLY A 14 6.44 16.45 -2.08
N SER A 15 6.38 16.96 -3.30
CA SER A 15 6.04 16.27 -4.54
C SER A 15 7.10 15.24 -5.00
N GLY A 16 8.21 15.11 -4.28
CA GLY A 16 9.31 14.17 -4.58
C GLY A 16 9.05 12.73 -4.10
N ALA A 17 9.82 11.77 -4.63
CA ALA A 17 9.72 10.34 -4.28
C ALA A 17 10.09 10.05 -2.81
N ALA A 18 10.90 10.90 -2.18
CA ALA A 18 11.27 10.77 -0.77
C ALA A 18 10.12 11.26 0.13
N GLY A 19 9.32 10.31 0.63
CA GLY A 19 8.30 10.58 1.65
C GLY A 19 6.84 10.38 1.20
N TYR A 20 6.58 10.03 -0.06
CA TYR A 20 5.22 9.75 -0.53
C TYR A 20 4.57 8.59 0.25
N PRO A 21 3.32 8.71 0.73
CA PRO A 21 2.77 7.80 1.72
C PRO A 21 2.46 6.38 1.20
N PHE A 22 2.32 6.20 -0.12
CA PHE A 22 1.94 4.92 -0.72
C PHE A 22 2.92 4.52 -1.83
N THR A 23 4.14 4.17 -1.42
CA THR A 23 5.14 3.57 -2.31
C THR A 23 5.06 2.04 -2.26
N THR A 24 5.35 1.38 -3.39
CA THR A 24 5.34 -0.09 -3.50
C THR A 24 6.60 -0.62 -4.17
N ASN A 25 7.04 -1.81 -3.75
CA ASN A 25 8.17 -2.52 -4.36
C ASN A 25 7.72 -3.64 -5.32
N GLY A 26 6.41 -3.88 -5.44
CA GLY A 26 5.79 -4.92 -6.25
C GLY A 26 5.51 -6.20 -5.47
N CYS A 27 5.62 -7.35 -6.13
CA CYS A 27 5.39 -8.63 -5.47
C CYS A 27 6.67 -9.12 -4.79
N GLY A 28 6.77 -8.99 -3.47
CA GLY A 28 7.98 -9.38 -2.75
C GLY A 28 8.04 -8.89 -1.30
N ALA A 29 9.10 -9.25 -0.59
CA ALA A 29 9.38 -8.76 0.76
C ALA A 29 10.89 -8.81 1.04
N GLY A 30 11.39 -7.87 1.85
CA GLY A 30 12.79 -7.90 2.32
C GLY A 30 13.84 -7.79 1.20
N GLY A 31 13.53 -7.08 0.11
CA GLY A 31 14.42 -6.92 -1.04
C GLY A 31 14.32 -8.04 -2.09
N LEU A 32 13.63 -9.15 -1.79
CA LEU A 32 13.33 -10.19 -2.77
C LEU A 32 12.14 -9.78 -3.63
N ARG A 33 12.28 -9.89 -4.95
CA ARG A 33 11.19 -9.73 -5.91
C ARG A 33 10.79 -11.08 -6.48
N VAL A 34 9.49 -11.34 -6.49
CA VAL A 34 8.89 -12.51 -7.12
C VAL A 34 8.31 -12.07 -8.47
N ALA A 35 8.84 -12.64 -9.54
CA ALA A 35 8.27 -12.45 -10.87
C ALA A 35 6.92 -13.17 -10.93
N VAL A 36 5.86 -12.40 -11.21
CA VAL A 36 4.51 -12.92 -11.41
C VAL A 36 3.89 -12.31 -12.66
N GLY A 37 2.82 -12.91 -13.15
CA GLY A 37 2.10 -12.37 -14.30
C GLY A 37 1.61 -10.93 -14.06
N PRO A 38 1.57 -10.09 -15.12
CA PRO A 38 1.16 -8.68 -15.01
C PRO A 38 -0.27 -8.50 -14.50
N GLU A 39 -1.10 -9.53 -14.57
CA GLU A 39 -2.45 -9.54 -13.98
C GLU A 39 -2.45 -9.50 -12.45
N LEU A 40 -1.37 -9.98 -11.80
CA LEU A 40 -1.25 -10.07 -10.33
C LEU A 40 -0.45 -8.92 -9.72
N THR A 41 0.48 -8.30 -10.48
CA THR A 41 1.28 -7.17 -9.98
C THR A 41 0.45 -6.04 -9.37
N PRO A 42 -0.69 -5.61 -9.95
CA PRO A 42 -1.52 -4.56 -9.34
C PRO A 42 -2.08 -4.93 -7.96
N CYS A 43 -2.26 -6.22 -7.67
CA CYS A 43 -2.71 -6.66 -6.35
C CYS A 43 -1.59 -6.55 -5.30
N CYS A 44 -0.34 -6.79 -5.69
CA CYS A 44 0.82 -6.58 -4.83
C CYS A 44 1.02 -5.09 -4.54
N ASP A 45 0.91 -4.25 -5.59
CA ASP A 45 1.02 -2.79 -5.46
C ASP A 45 -0.05 -2.25 -4.49
N LEU A 46 -1.28 -2.77 -4.55
CA LEU A 46 -2.36 -2.43 -3.60
C LEU A 46 -2.13 -2.98 -2.19
N HIS A 47 -1.50 -4.15 -2.05
CA HIS A 47 -1.20 -4.76 -0.76
C HIS A 47 -0.14 -3.97 0.00
N ASP A 48 0.95 -3.60 -0.68
CA ASP A 48 1.98 -2.70 -0.16
C ASP A 48 1.38 -1.35 0.26
N ALA A 49 0.57 -0.75 -0.60
CA ALA A 49 -0.08 0.52 -0.29
C ALA A 49 -1.03 0.40 0.91
N CYS A 50 -1.74 -0.71 1.06
CA CYS A 50 -2.58 -1.00 2.23
C CYS A 50 -1.73 -1.10 3.51
N TYR A 51 -0.60 -1.80 3.43
CA TYR A 51 0.35 -1.89 4.54
C TYR A 51 0.94 -0.54 4.94
N ALA A 52 0.98 0.44 4.02
CA ALA A 52 1.43 1.80 4.28
C ALA A 52 0.31 2.76 4.75
N VAL A 53 -0.96 2.31 4.79
CA VAL A 53 -2.03 3.08 5.45
C VAL A 53 -1.85 2.96 6.97
N CYS A 54 -1.54 4.07 7.62
CA CYS A 54 -1.29 4.03 9.06
C CYS A 54 -2.50 3.50 9.84
N ASN A 55 -2.24 2.58 10.78
CA ASN A 55 -3.24 1.93 11.62
C ASN A 55 -4.20 0.99 10.86
N ALA A 56 -3.88 0.61 9.62
CA ALA A 56 -4.61 -0.46 8.93
C ALA A 56 -4.39 -1.82 9.61
N SER A 57 -5.39 -2.69 9.55
CA SER A 57 -5.24 -4.07 10.03
C SER A 57 -4.52 -4.93 8.99
N ARG A 58 -3.48 -5.65 9.41
CA ARG A 58 -2.80 -6.63 8.53
C ARG A 58 -3.79 -7.66 7.98
N ALA A 59 -4.66 -8.19 8.82
CA ALA A 59 -5.66 -9.17 8.40
C ALA A 59 -6.63 -8.58 7.36
N TYR A 60 -6.99 -7.30 7.50
CA TYR A 60 -7.78 -6.61 6.49
C TYR A 60 -7.02 -6.54 5.16
N CYS A 61 -5.77 -6.05 5.17
CA CYS A 61 -4.97 -5.95 3.95
C CYS A 61 -4.72 -7.31 3.28
N ASP A 62 -4.41 -8.36 4.06
CA ASP A 62 -4.16 -9.72 3.55
C ASP A 62 -5.43 -10.33 2.93
N ASN A 63 -6.60 -10.10 3.54
CA ASN A 63 -7.89 -10.54 2.99
C ASN A 63 -8.22 -9.81 1.67
N GLN A 64 -7.98 -8.50 1.62
CA GLN A 64 -8.18 -7.72 0.40
C GLN A 64 -7.21 -8.15 -0.71
N PHE A 65 -5.97 -8.50 -0.36
CA PHE A 65 -4.98 -9.03 -1.29
C PHE A 65 -5.42 -10.36 -1.88
N GLN A 66 -5.83 -11.33 -1.05
CA GLN A 66 -6.36 -12.62 -1.52
C GLN A 66 -7.58 -12.44 -2.44
N ALA A 67 -8.49 -11.53 -2.08
CA ALA A 67 -9.66 -11.21 -2.91
C ALA A 67 -9.26 -10.64 -4.28
N CYS A 68 -8.30 -9.69 -4.30
CA CYS A 68 -7.77 -9.11 -5.54
C CYS A 68 -7.16 -10.19 -6.45
N LEU A 69 -6.26 -11.02 -5.90
CA LEU A 69 -5.61 -12.11 -6.64
C LEU A 69 -6.64 -13.08 -7.24
N SER A 70 -7.63 -13.49 -6.46
CA SER A 70 -8.70 -14.38 -6.91
C SER A 70 -9.51 -13.78 -8.06
N GLN A 71 -9.90 -12.51 -7.94
CA GLN A 71 -10.67 -11.81 -8.97
C GLN A 71 -9.86 -11.65 -10.27
N ARG A 72 -8.58 -11.28 -10.17
CA ARG A 72 -7.69 -11.13 -11.34
C ARG A 72 -7.46 -12.44 -12.05
N CYS A 73 -7.24 -13.54 -11.31
CA CYS A 73 -7.08 -14.86 -11.95
C CYS A 73 -8.34 -15.32 -12.67
N LYS A 74 -9.52 -15.16 -12.05
CA LYS A 74 -10.81 -15.45 -12.69
C LYS A 74 -10.98 -14.66 -13.99
N ALA A 75 -10.63 -13.38 -13.99
CA ALA A 75 -10.73 -12.53 -15.17
C ALA A 75 -9.69 -12.85 -16.26
N SER A 76 -8.49 -13.28 -15.86
CA SER A 76 -7.40 -13.57 -16.80
C SER A 76 -7.59 -14.85 -17.60
N GLY A 77 -8.30 -15.85 -17.05
CA GLY A 77 -8.42 -17.19 -17.63
C GLY A 77 -7.11 -17.98 -17.71
N LYS A 78 -5.99 -17.47 -17.16
CA LYS A 78 -4.69 -18.14 -17.22
C LYS A 78 -4.64 -19.34 -16.26
N PRO A 79 -4.24 -20.53 -16.74
CA PRO A 79 -4.26 -21.76 -15.93
C PRO A 79 -3.38 -21.65 -14.68
N ASP A 80 -2.19 -21.04 -14.81
CA ASP A 80 -1.21 -20.98 -13.73
C ASP A 80 -1.46 -19.85 -12.72
N CYS A 81 -2.34 -18.90 -13.07
CA CYS A 81 -2.59 -17.73 -12.21
C CYS A 81 -3.08 -18.15 -10.83
N ALA A 82 -3.99 -19.14 -10.76
CA ALA A 82 -4.54 -19.61 -9.50
C ALA A 82 -3.46 -20.17 -8.56
N GLN A 83 -2.43 -20.82 -9.12
CA GLN A 83 -1.30 -21.31 -8.35
C GLN A 83 -0.42 -20.17 -7.85
N SER A 84 -0.06 -19.21 -8.71
CA SER A 84 0.70 -18.02 -8.32
C SER A 84 -0.04 -17.20 -7.25
N ALA A 85 -1.35 -17.02 -7.40
CA ALA A 85 -2.19 -16.34 -6.41
C ALA A 85 -2.15 -17.04 -5.04
N ARG A 86 -2.24 -18.38 -5.01
CA ARG A 86 -2.12 -19.14 -3.76
C ARG A 86 -0.75 -18.93 -3.13
N MET A 87 0.33 -19.09 -3.90
CA MET A 87 1.70 -18.88 -3.42
C MET A 87 1.88 -17.48 -2.81
N LEU A 88 1.42 -16.43 -3.50
CA LEU A 88 1.48 -15.06 -3.02
C LEU A 88 0.69 -14.87 -1.72
N SER A 89 -0.56 -15.34 -1.66
CA SER A 89 -1.39 -15.19 -0.46
C SER A 89 -0.82 -15.95 0.75
N THR A 90 -0.30 -17.17 0.54
CA THR A 90 0.36 -17.95 1.59
C THR A 90 1.66 -17.29 2.02
N GLY A 91 2.45 -16.77 1.09
CA GLY A 91 3.67 -16.03 1.40
C GLY A 91 3.40 -14.80 2.26
N ALA A 92 2.38 -14.01 1.92
CA ALA A 92 1.96 -12.85 2.72
C ALA A 92 1.47 -13.25 4.12
N ALA A 93 0.67 -14.32 4.24
CA ALA A 93 0.18 -14.81 5.52
C ALA A 93 1.30 -15.33 6.43
N THR A 94 2.25 -16.08 5.87
CA THR A 94 3.34 -16.72 6.64
C THR A 94 4.48 -15.76 6.96
N PHE A 95 4.91 -14.94 5.99
CA PHE A 95 6.13 -14.12 6.09
C PHE A 95 5.86 -12.60 6.12
N GLY A 96 4.62 -12.16 5.92
CA GLY A 96 4.29 -10.74 5.78
C GLY A 96 4.33 -9.92 7.07
N CYS A 97 4.45 -10.51 8.26
CA CYS A 97 4.43 -9.77 9.52
C CYS A 97 5.55 -8.71 9.59
N GLY A 98 6.77 -9.09 9.23
CA GLY A 98 7.91 -8.17 9.22
C GLY A 98 7.73 -7.03 8.22
N ALA A 99 7.23 -7.35 7.01
CA ALA A 99 6.93 -6.36 5.98
C ALA A 99 5.84 -5.38 6.44
N PHE A 100 4.74 -5.89 7.00
CA PHE A 100 3.66 -5.08 7.55
C PHE A 100 4.15 -4.13 8.64
N GLN A 101 4.90 -4.65 9.62
CA GLN A 101 5.43 -3.83 10.70
C GLN A 101 6.43 -2.78 10.20
N SER A 102 7.23 -3.11 9.18
CA SER A 102 8.15 -2.15 8.57
C SER A 102 7.39 -1.02 7.87
N ALA A 103 6.38 -1.36 7.06
CA ALA A 103 5.52 -0.40 6.40
C ALA A 103 4.79 0.51 7.41
N GLN A 104 4.23 -0.06 8.48
CA GLN A 104 3.61 0.72 9.55
C GLN A 104 4.61 1.64 10.27
N ARG A 105 5.84 1.21 10.54
CA ARG A 105 6.88 2.10 11.12
C ARG A 105 7.30 3.22 10.17
N GLY A 106 7.31 2.94 8.87
CA GLY A 106 7.56 3.94 7.82
C GLY A 106 6.43 4.97 7.76
N ALA A 107 5.18 4.50 7.82
CA ALA A 107 3.97 5.28 7.62
C ALA A 107 3.46 6.01 8.87
N CYS A 108 3.70 5.49 10.07
CA CYS A 108 3.08 5.98 11.30
C CYS A 108 4.05 6.71 12.24
N GLU A 109 3.52 7.73 12.91
CA GLU A 109 4.06 8.32 14.14
C GLU A 109 2.98 8.33 15.24
N CYS A 110 3.38 8.63 16.49
CA CYS A 110 2.45 8.69 17.62
C CYS A 110 2.06 10.14 17.92
N GLY A 111 0.77 10.43 18.00
CA GLY A 111 0.22 11.73 18.37
C GLY A 111 -1.03 11.62 19.23
N THR A 112 -1.65 12.76 19.51
CA THR A 112 -2.98 12.85 20.12
C THR A 112 -4.06 12.50 19.10
N ARG A 113 -5.31 12.30 19.56
CA ARG A 113 -6.44 12.04 18.66
C ARG A 113 -6.72 13.23 17.73
N ASP A 114 -6.56 14.45 18.24
CA ASP A 114 -6.80 15.67 17.46
C ASP A 114 -5.73 15.86 16.38
N GLU A 115 -4.47 15.60 16.71
CA GLU A 115 -3.37 15.58 15.73
C GLU A 115 -3.60 14.51 14.66
N ALA A 116 -4.03 13.30 15.05
CA ALA A 116 -4.34 12.24 14.09
C ALA A 116 -5.46 12.62 13.13
N ALA A 117 -6.53 13.23 13.64
CA ALA A 117 -7.65 13.71 12.83
C ALA A 117 -7.22 14.85 11.89
N ALA A 118 -6.45 15.82 12.38
CA ALA A 118 -5.92 16.91 11.57
C ALA A 118 -5.00 16.39 10.45
N ARG A 119 -4.09 15.48 10.78
CA ARG A 119 -3.16 14.85 9.84
C ARG A 119 -3.87 14.05 8.76
N PHE A 120 -4.90 13.29 9.13
CA PHE A 120 -5.72 12.57 8.18
C PHE A 120 -6.37 13.54 7.17
N ARG A 121 -6.96 14.63 7.66
CA ARG A 121 -7.57 15.65 6.79
C ARG A 121 -6.57 16.25 5.83
N GLU A 122 -5.43 16.68 6.35
CA GLU A 122 -4.34 17.27 5.56
C GLU A 122 -3.89 16.32 4.45
N THR A 123 -3.55 15.08 4.82
CA THR A 123 -3.06 14.04 3.90
C THR A 123 -4.05 13.79 2.78
N TRP A 124 -5.29 13.46 3.12
CA TRP A 124 -6.29 13.08 2.13
C TRP A 124 -6.80 14.26 1.32
N ARG A 125 -6.85 15.49 1.88
CA ARG A 125 -7.13 16.69 1.06
C ARG A 125 -6.07 16.91 0.00
N HIS A 126 -4.79 16.78 0.35
CA HIS A 126 -3.71 16.96 -0.61
C HIS A 126 -3.80 15.89 -1.72
N LEU A 127 -3.91 14.62 -1.34
CA LEU A 127 -4.03 13.51 -2.30
C LEU A 127 -5.25 13.67 -3.24
N TYR A 128 -6.42 14.02 -2.71
CA TYR A 128 -7.61 14.18 -3.57
C TYR A 128 -7.54 15.40 -4.48
N ARG A 129 -6.96 16.51 -4.02
CA ARG A 129 -6.89 17.77 -4.78
C ARG A 129 -5.77 17.76 -5.81
N ASP A 130 -4.59 17.29 -5.42
CA ASP A 130 -3.37 17.51 -6.17
C ASP A 130 -2.92 16.25 -6.93
N VAL A 131 -3.39 15.06 -6.50
CA VAL A 131 -3.00 13.77 -7.10
C VAL A 131 -4.14 13.11 -7.88
N VAL A 132 -5.31 12.94 -7.28
CA VAL A 132 -6.48 12.29 -7.93
C VAL A 132 -7.26 13.25 -8.83
N GLY A 133 -7.30 14.53 -8.46
CA GLY A 133 -8.37 15.40 -8.89
C GLY A 133 -7.96 16.85 -9.08
N ALA A 134 -7.03 17.10 -10.00
CA ALA A 134 -6.98 18.42 -10.63
C ALA A 134 -8.31 18.65 -11.39
N ARG A 135 -9.32 19.23 -10.70
CA ARG A 135 -10.63 19.79 -11.18
C ARG A 135 -11.88 19.47 -10.32
N LYS A 136 -11.78 18.91 -9.11
CA LYS A 136 -12.96 18.89 -8.20
C LYS A 136 -13.06 20.19 -7.38
N PRO A 137 -14.28 20.73 -7.13
CA PRO A 137 -14.44 21.84 -6.20
C PRO A 137 -13.90 21.47 -4.82
N ALA A 138 -13.19 22.41 -4.17
CA ALA A 138 -12.60 22.19 -2.84
C ALA A 138 -13.62 21.67 -1.82
N SER A 139 -14.85 22.21 -1.85
CA SER A 139 -15.97 21.76 -0.99
C SER A 139 -16.33 20.28 -1.15
N THR A 140 -16.18 19.72 -2.35
CA THR A 140 -16.44 18.29 -2.61
C THR A 140 -15.32 17.42 -2.05
N VAL A 141 -14.06 17.88 -2.17
CA VAL A 141 -12.90 17.20 -1.56
C VAL A 141 -13.05 17.19 -0.05
N ASP A 142 -13.35 18.34 0.55
CA ASP A 142 -13.52 18.48 2.00
C ASP A 142 -14.63 17.58 2.52
N SER A 143 -15.81 17.60 1.89
CA SER A 143 -16.91 16.71 2.27
C SER A 143 -16.53 15.22 2.17
N THR A 144 -15.75 14.84 1.15
CA THR A 144 -15.29 13.45 0.99
C THR A 144 -14.34 13.05 2.11
N VAL A 145 -13.37 13.91 2.42
CA VAL A 145 -12.36 13.66 3.48
C VAL A 145 -13.01 13.60 4.86
N GLU A 146 -13.94 14.49 5.18
CA GLU A 146 -14.66 14.44 6.46
C GLU A 146 -15.51 13.16 6.57
N LYS A 147 -16.16 12.70 5.48
CA LYS A 147 -16.88 11.42 5.48
C LYS A 147 -15.96 10.22 5.69
N MET A 148 -14.74 10.27 5.16
CA MET A 148 -13.74 9.22 5.39
C MET A 148 -13.30 9.21 6.86
N LEU A 149 -13.05 10.38 7.44
CA LEU A 149 -12.62 10.52 8.83
C LEU A 149 -13.73 10.14 9.83
N ALA A 150 -14.99 10.49 9.54
CA ALA A 150 -16.14 10.18 10.40
C ALA A 150 -16.56 8.69 10.36
N HIS A 151 -15.97 7.89 9.48
CA HIS A 151 -16.25 6.46 9.40
C HIS A 151 -15.67 5.72 10.61
N ALA A 152 -16.31 4.63 11.03
CA ALA A 152 -15.83 3.79 12.15
C ALA A 152 -14.44 3.17 11.91
N ASP A 153 -14.02 3.08 10.65
CA ASP A 153 -12.73 2.56 10.21
C ASP A 153 -12.18 3.45 9.07
N PRO A 154 -11.51 4.57 9.38
CA PRO A 154 -10.89 5.44 8.38
C PRO A 154 -9.81 4.76 7.53
N PRO A 155 -8.93 3.88 8.08
CA PRO A 155 -7.97 3.10 7.27
C PRO A 155 -8.64 2.28 6.16
N ARG A 156 -9.79 1.66 6.43
CA ARG A 156 -10.55 0.95 5.39
C ARG A 156 -11.09 1.88 4.31
N ARG A 157 -11.51 3.10 4.65
CA ARG A 157 -11.93 4.10 3.66
C ARG A 157 -10.77 4.60 2.80
N ALA A 158 -9.61 4.79 3.43
CA ALA A 158 -8.35 5.09 2.75
C ALA A 158 -8.00 4.01 1.72
N TYR A 159 -8.05 2.72 2.10
CA TYR A 159 -7.85 1.62 1.16
C TYR A 159 -8.87 1.64 -0.01
N GLY A 160 -10.14 1.96 0.28
CA GLY A 160 -11.15 2.14 -0.77
C GLY A 160 -10.79 3.23 -1.79
N ALA A 161 -10.15 4.32 -1.34
CA ALA A 161 -9.63 5.35 -2.23
C ALA A 161 -8.46 4.84 -3.09
N LEU A 162 -7.51 4.10 -2.49
CA LEU A 162 -6.39 3.47 -3.20
C LEU A 162 -6.87 2.48 -4.27
N THR A 163 -7.91 1.70 -3.98
CA THR A 163 -8.50 0.76 -4.95
C THR A 163 -9.19 1.49 -6.10
N LYS A 164 -9.76 2.67 -5.84
CA LYS A 164 -10.49 3.47 -6.83
C LYS A 164 -9.57 4.28 -7.75
N TYR A 165 -8.44 4.76 -7.22
CA TYR A 165 -7.47 5.60 -7.93
C TYR A 165 -6.05 5.06 -7.81
N PRO A 166 -5.80 3.78 -8.18
CA PRO A 166 -4.50 3.15 -7.94
C PRO A 166 -3.38 3.79 -8.77
N THR A 167 -3.69 4.23 -9.99
CA THR A 167 -2.74 4.86 -10.92
C THR A 167 -2.25 6.22 -10.44
N GLU A 168 -3.11 6.95 -9.73
CA GLU A 168 -2.82 8.28 -9.20
C GLU A 168 -2.18 8.16 -7.82
N LEU A 169 -2.74 7.31 -6.96
CA LEU A 169 -2.39 7.29 -5.55
C LEU A 169 -1.25 6.35 -5.18
N ILE A 170 -0.86 5.39 -6.02
CA ILE A 170 0.18 4.40 -5.68
C ILE A 170 1.39 4.65 -6.57
N ARG A 171 2.55 4.88 -5.96
CA ARG A 171 3.81 5.11 -6.68
C ARG A 171 4.72 3.89 -6.53
N LYS A 172 5.36 3.46 -7.61
CA LYS A 172 6.43 2.47 -7.48
C LYS A 172 7.64 3.14 -6.84
N GLU A 173 8.32 2.43 -5.95
CA GLU A 173 9.61 2.87 -5.43
C GLU A 173 10.55 3.08 -6.62
N GLU A 174 11.06 4.30 -6.75
CA GLU A 174 12.08 4.61 -7.73
C GLU A 174 13.36 3.87 -7.31
N LYS A 175 13.97 3.11 -8.23
CA LYS A 175 15.26 2.46 -7.96
C LYS A 175 16.20 3.57 -7.51
N ARG A 176 16.63 3.57 -6.24
CA ARG A 176 17.83 4.33 -5.85
C ARG A 176 18.94 3.84 -6.76
N GLY A 177 19.37 4.68 -7.70
CA GLY A 177 20.53 4.38 -8.52
C GLY A 177 21.71 4.17 -7.59
N GLY A 178 22.16 2.92 -7.45
CA GLY A 178 23.24 2.58 -6.53
C GLY A 178 23.40 1.12 -6.14
N ASP A 179 22.38 0.28 -6.20
CA ASP A 179 22.53 -1.14 -5.83
C ASP A 179 22.30 -2.04 -7.05
N GLY A 180 23.42 -2.57 -7.55
CA GLY A 180 23.47 -3.56 -8.62
C GLY A 180 22.63 -4.77 -8.30
N ASP A 181 22.18 -5.43 -9.37
CA ASP A 181 21.39 -6.64 -9.36
C ASP A 181 21.86 -7.62 -8.28
N GLY A 182 21.06 -7.76 -7.21
CA GLY A 182 21.20 -8.89 -6.30
C GLY A 182 21.11 -10.18 -7.12
N PRO A 183 21.94 -11.19 -6.80
CA PRO A 183 22.09 -12.35 -7.66
C PRO A 183 20.74 -13.03 -7.89
N SER A 184 20.36 -13.21 -9.15
CA SER A 184 19.21 -14.01 -9.54
C SER A 184 19.38 -15.44 -9.03
N LEU A 185 18.28 -16.17 -8.79
CA LEU A 185 18.35 -17.59 -8.40
C LEU A 185 19.12 -18.46 -9.40
N GLN A 186 19.27 -18.04 -10.68
CA GLN A 186 20.13 -18.68 -11.68
C GLN A 186 21.63 -18.55 -11.36
N SER A 187 22.04 -17.51 -10.65
CA SER A 187 23.44 -17.31 -10.24
C SER A 187 23.83 -18.02 -8.93
N LEU A 188 22.85 -18.56 -8.19
CA LEU A 188 23.10 -19.36 -6.97
C LEU A 188 23.18 -20.87 -7.26
N PHE A 189 22.60 -21.32 -8.37
CA PHE A 189 22.69 -22.70 -8.84
C PHE A 189 23.22 -22.68 -10.26
N GLY A 190 24.55 -22.64 -10.37
CA GLY A 190 25.25 -22.85 -11.63
C GLY A 190 24.83 -24.18 -12.28
N GLU A 191 24.87 -24.17 -13.60
CA GLU A 191 24.50 -25.25 -14.51
C GLU A 191 24.85 -26.65 -13.98
N LEU A 192 23.81 -27.46 -13.83
CA LEU A 192 23.87 -28.92 -13.82
C LEU A 192 23.20 -29.42 -15.10
#